data_AF-A0A967CT21-F1
#
_entry.id   AF-A0A967CT21-F1
#
_cell.length_a   1.000
_cell.length_b   1.000
_cell.length_c   1.000
_cell.angle_alpha   90.00
_cell.angle_beta   90.00
_cell.angle_gamma   90.00
#
_symmetry.space_group_name_H-M   'P 1'
#
loop_
_entity.id
_entity.type
_entity.pdbx_description
1 polymer ?
#
loop_
_entity_poly.entity_id
_entity_poly.type
_entity_poly.pdbx_seq_one_letter_code
_entity_poly.pdbx_strand_id
1 'polypeptide(L)' 'MCIHPSQVAVVHDAFMPTAEELAWARKVLAADADAGGAAVQVDGLMVDLPVVLQARRTLAFAARA' A
#
# COMPACT_ATOMS: atom_id res chain seq x y z
N MET A 1 -7.68 -18.77 -5.91
CA MET A 1 -7.79 -20.24 -5.85
C MET A 1 -6.82 -20.80 -6.89
N CYS A 2 -5.80 -21.56 -6.47
CA CYS A 2 -4.87 -22.23 -7.37
C CYS A 2 -5.19 -23.72 -7.39
N ILE A 3 -5.51 -24.28 -8.56
CA ILE A 3 -5.81 -25.71 -8.75
C ILE A 3 -4.65 -26.46 -9.40
N HIS A 4 -3.64 -25.72 -9.89
CA HIS A 4 -2.44 -26.28 -10.48
C HIS A 4 -1.19 -25.52 -9.99
N PRO A 5 -0.05 -26.20 -9.69
CA PRO A 5 1.15 -25.56 -9.15
C PRO A 5 1.70 -24.41 -10.01
N SER A 6 1.60 -24.51 -11.34
CA SER A 6 2.09 -23.46 -12.25
C SER A 6 1.34 -22.12 -12.11
N GLN A 7 0.16 -22.11 -11.49
CA GLN A 7 -0.62 -20.88 -11.28
C GLN A 7 -0.08 -20.04 -10.12
N VAL A 8 0.66 -20.65 -9.19
CA VAL A 8 1.07 -19.99 -7.95
C VAL A 8 1.94 -18.76 -8.23
N ALA A 9 2.96 -18.89 -9.08
CA ALA A 9 3.84 -17.78 -9.41
C ALA A 9 3.08 -16.62 -10.07
N VAL A 10 2.26 -16.92 -11.09
CA VAL A 10 1.46 -15.91 -11.80
C VAL A 10 0.49 -15.19 -10.86
N VAL A 11 -0.15 -15.92 -9.96
CA VAL A 11 -1.06 -15.34 -8.96
C VAL A 11 -0.28 -14.48 -7.96
N HIS A 12 0.86 -14.94 -7.46
CA HIS A 12 1.67 -14.10 -6.56
C HIS A 12 2.04 -12.78 -7.24
N ASP A 13 2.62 -12.82 -8.43
CA ASP A 13 3.03 -11.63 -9.16
C ASP A 13 1.86 -10.67 -9.42
N ALA A 14 0.68 -11.19 -9.77
CA ALA A 14 -0.49 -10.38 -10.06
C ALA A 14 -1.10 -9.69 -8.82
N PHE A 15 -0.86 -10.20 -7.61
CA PHE A 15 -1.37 -9.64 -6.36
C PHE A 15 -0.29 -8.89 -5.56
N MET A 16 0.93 -8.81 -6.08
CA MET A 16 1.97 -7.97 -5.48
C MET A 16 1.65 -6.49 -5.72
N PRO A 17 1.85 -5.63 -4.70
CA PRO A 17 1.75 -4.19 -4.89
C PRO A 17 2.70 -3.72 -5.99
N THR A 18 2.20 -2.85 -6.85
CA THR A 18 2.99 -2.20 -7.88
C THR A 18 3.97 -1.19 -7.29
N ALA A 19 4.99 -0.81 -8.04
CA ALA A 19 5.95 0.21 -7.62
C ALA A 19 5.28 1.56 -7.32
N GLU A 20 4.22 1.90 -8.06
CA GLU A 20 3.43 3.11 -7.89
C GLU A 20 2.64 3.08 -6.57
N GLU A 21 1.97 1.97 -6.26
CA GLU A 21 1.27 1.80 -4.98
C GLU A 21 2.23 1.87 -3.78
N LEU A 22 3.44 1.33 -3.92
CA LEU A 22 4.48 1.43 -2.88
C LEU A 22 5.00 2.86 -2.71
N ALA A 23 5.18 3.60 -3.81
CA ALA A 23 5.58 5.01 -3.76
C ALA A 23 4.48 5.86 -3.10
N TRP A 24 3.23 5.66 -3.50
CA TRP A 24 2.07 6.33 -2.90
C TRP A 24 1.95 6.02 -1.41
N ALA A 25 2.06 4.76 -1.01
CA ALA A 25 1.96 4.36 0.39
C ALA A 25 3.05 5.04 1.25
N ARG A 26 4.29 5.13 0.75
CA ARG A 26 5.37 5.88 1.44
C ARG A 26 5.05 7.36 1.58
N LYS A 27 4.49 7.98 0.53
CA LYS A 27 4.10 9.40 0.55
C LYS A 27 2.99 9.67 1.57
N VAL A 28 1.99 8.80 1.65
CA VAL A 28 0.91 8.87 2.64
C VAL A 28 1.46 8.83 4.07
N LEU A 29 2.37 7.90 4.38
CA LEU A 29 2.95 7.81 5.72
C LEU A 29 3.84 8.98 6.10
N ALA A 30 4.56 9.55 5.13
CA ALA A 30 5.32 10.78 5.35
C ALA A 30 4.38 11.94 5.68
N ALA A 31 3.29 12.11 4.92
CA ALA A 31 2.31 13.17 5.15
C ALA A 31 1.59 13.02 6.51
N ASP A 32 1.22 11.79 6.91
CA ASP A 32 0.63 11.49 8.23
C ASP A 32 1.59 11.86 9.39
N ALA A 33 2.87 11.54 9.23
CA ALA A 33 3.90 11.87 10.21
C ALA A 33 4.10 13.38 10.35
N ASP A 34 4.16 14.11 9.24
CA ASP A 34 4.28 15.57 9.23
C ASP A 34 3.04 16.27 9.83
N ALA A 35 1.86 15.67 9.63
CA ALA A 35 0.59 16.17 10.14
C ALA A 35 0.32 15.83 11.62
N GLY A 36 1.10 14.92 12.21
CA GLY A 36 0.85 14.41 13.55
C GLY A 36 -0.48 13.64 13.68
N GLY A 37 -0.92 12.97 12.61
CA GLY A 37 -2.17 12.22 12.59
C GLY A 37 -3.43 13.03 12.27
N ALA A 38 -3.30 14.31 11.91
CA ALA A 38 -4.39 15.10 11.36
C ALA A 38 -4.68 14.72 9.90
N ALA A 39 -5.92 14.91 9.46
CA ALA A 39 -6.28 14.69 8.05
C ALA A 39 -5.58 15.72 7.15
N VAL A 40 -4.95 15.25 6.08
CA VAL A 40 -4.18 16.07 5.13
C VAL A 40 -4.52 15.74 3.68
N GLN A 41 -4.08 16.58 2.75
CA GLN A 41 -4.26 16.32 1.33
C GLN A 41 -2.95 15.83 0.69
N VAL A 42 -3.01 14.72 -0.03
CA VAL A 42 -1.91 14.16 -0.83
C VAL A 42 -2.43 13.94 -2.25
N ASP A 43 -1.80 14.57 -3.24
CA ASP A 43 -2.20 14.47 -4.66
C ASP A 43 -3.68 14.81 -4.91
N GLY A 44 -4.20 15.80 -4.18
CA GLY A 44 -5.59 16.22 -4.28
C GLY A 44 -6.58 15.34 -3.51
N LEU A 45 -6.13 14.21 -2.97
CA LEU A 45 -6.95 13.27 -2.20
C LEU A 45 -6.80 13.49 -0.70
N MET A 46 -7.91 13.36 0.03
CA MET A 46 -7.90 13.40 1.49
C MET A 46 -7.28 12.13 2.04
N VAL A 47 -6.33 12.31 2.94
CA VAL A 47 -5.64 11.26 3.69
C VAL A 47 -6.01 11.42 5.15
N ASP A 48 -6.73 10.43 5.66
CA ASP A 48 -7.09 10.27 7.07
C ASP A 48 -6.65 8.89 7.57
N LEU A 49 -6.98 8.56 8.82
CA LEU A 49 -6.53 7.33 9.46
C LEU A 49 -6.83 6.05 8.62
N PRO A 50 -8.02 5.84 8.03
CA PRO A 50 -8.27 4.73 7.10
C PRO A 50 -7.25 4.62 5.96
N VAL A 51 -6.94 5.73 5.29
CA VAL A 51 -5.97 5.77 4.17
C VAL A 51 -4.56 5.47 4.67
N VAL A 52 -4.18 6.00 5.82
CA VAL A 52 -2.90 5.71 6.48
C VAL A 52 -2.77 4.23 6.81
N LEU A 53 -3.81 3.61 7.37
CA LEU A 53 -3.82 2.19 7.68
C LEU A 53 -3.71 1.32 6.42
N GLN A 54 -4.34 1.73 5.31
CA GLN A 54 -4.19 1.08 4.01
C GLN A 54 -2.73 1.15 3.54
N ALA A 55 -2.12 2.34 3.54
CA ALA A 55 -0.72 2.51 3.15
C ALA A 55 0.23 1.65 3.99
N ARG A 56 0.04 1.58 5.32
CA ARG A 56 0.82 0.69 6.20
C ARG A 56 0.68 -0.78 5.81
N ARG A 57 -0.54 -1.23 5.48
CA ARG A 57 -0.80 -2.61 5.05
C ARG A 57 -0.11 -2.93 3.73
N THR A 58 -0.16 -2.02 2.75
CA THR A 58 0.51 -2.21 1.46
C THR A 58 2.03 -2.39 1.63
N LEU A 59 2.67 -1.53 2.43
CA LEU A 59 4.11 -1.66 2.69
C LEU A 59 4.45 -2.91 3.50
N ALA A 60 3.63 -3.26 4.49
CA ALA A 60 3.83 -4.47 5.28
C ALA A 60 3.65 -5.75 4.45
N PHE A 61 2.75 -5.74 3.46
CA PHE A 61 2.58 -6.86 2.54
C PHE A 61 3.82 -7.04 1.66
N ALA A 62 4.33 -5.96 1.07
CA ALA A 62 5.53 -6.01 0.24
C ALA A 62 6.80 -6.39 1.01
N ALA A 63 6.88 -6.10 2.31
CA ALA A 63 8.00 -6.52 3.15
C ALA A 63 7.99 -8.01 3.56
N ARG A 64 6.87 -8.71 3.34
CA ARG A 64 6.70 -10.14 3.67
C ARG A 64 6.89 -11.06 2.45
N ALA A 65 6.87 -10.49 1.25
CA ALA A 65 7.17 -11.19 0.01
C ALA A 65 8.68 -11.35 -0.14
#